data_AF-A0A942NDS5-F1
#
_entry.id   AF-A0A942NDS5-F1
#
_cell.length_a   1.000
_cell.length_b   1.000
_cell.length_c   1.000
_cell.angle_alpha   90.00
_cell.angle_beta   90.00
_cell.angle_gamma   90.00
#
_symmetry.space_group_name_H-M   'P 1'
#
loop_
_entity.id
_entity.type
_entity.pdbx_description
1 polymer ?
#
loop_
_entity_poly.entity_id
_entity_poly.type
_entity_poly.pdbx_seq_one_letter_code
_entity_poly.pdbx_strand_id
1 'polypeptide(L)'
;QVLPKPAASFSGDKQAMIAAIRQALYASKIISYAQGFRLMREAAKEYKLSLNYGDIALMWRGGCIIRSQFLNDIKQAYTKNPDLENLLLADFFIDAMKQAEAGWRQAVILGIQLGIPTPAFSSALAYFDGYRTERLPANLLQAQRDYFGAHSYERTDKPRGEFFHTDWTGHGGKTASSTYTV
;
A
#
# COMPACT_ATOMS: atom_id res chain seq x y z
N GLN A 1 2.49 33.58 -8.39
CA GLN A 1 3.80 33.18 -8.95
C GLN A 1 3.66 31.77 -9.53
N VAL A 2 4.33 31.46 -10.63
CA VAL A 2 4.30 30.13 -11.29
C VAL A 2 5.74 29.62 -11.37
N LEU A 3 5.99 28.39 -10.93
CA LEU A 3 7.31 27.76 -11.03
C LEU A 3 7.57 27.34 -12.48
N PRO A 4 8.80 27.52 -13.01
CA PRO A 4 9.14 27.09 -14.36
C PRO A 4 9.01 25.57 -14.48
N LYS A 5 8.36 25.10 -15.55
CA LYS A 5 8.19 23.68 -15.86
C LYS A 5 8.99 23.33 -17.12
N PRO A 6 9.88 22.31 -17.08
CA PRO A 6 10.54 21.82 -18.28
C PRO A 6 9.50 21.35 -19.31
N ALA A 7 9.60 21.86 -20.53
CA ALA A 7 8.77 21.42 -21.66
C ALA A 7 9.41 20.18 -22.30
N ALA A 8 9.20 19.01 -21.70
CA ALA A 8 9.53 17.73 -22.32
C ALA A 8 8.33 17.23 -23.13
N SER A 9 8.58 16.73 -24.34
CA SER A 9 7.57 16.08 -25.19
C SER A 9 7.80 14.58 -25.25
N PHE A 10 6.72 13.81 -25.38
CA PHE A 10 6.80 12.36 -25.54
C PHE A 10 7.01 11.99 -27.02
N SER A 11 8.08 11.24 -27.31
CA SER A 11 8.46 10.80 -28.67
C SER A 11 8.36 9.27 -28.88
N GLY A 12 7.82 8.52 -27.92
CA GLY A 12 7.67 7.07 -28.02
C GLY A 12 6.38 6.63 -28.72
N ASP A 13 6.14 5.31 -28.71
CA ASP A 13 4.89 4.74 -29.23
C ASP A 13 3.69 5.16 -28.36
N LYS A 14 2.77 5.92 -28.97
CA LYS A 14 1.56 6.42 -28.32
C LYS A 14 0.60 5.30 -27.93
N GLN A 15 0.42 4.28 -28.76
CA GLN A 15 -0.53 3.20 -28.48
C GLN A 15 -0.05 2.35 -27.31
N ALA A 16 1.25 2.01 -27.30
CA ALA A 16 1.87 1.35 -26.17
C ALA A 16 1.71 2.17 -24.86
N MET A 17 1.92 3.48 -24.92
CA MET A 17 1.79 4.34 -23.74
C MET A 17 0.34 4.49 -23.25
N ILE A 18 -0.64 4.57 -24.16
CA ILE A 18 -2.06 4.55 -23.78
C ILE A 18 -2.41 3.24 -23.07
N ALA A 19 -1.91 2.10 -23.55
CA ALA A 19 -2.09 0.82 -22.90
C ALA A 19 -1.45 0.78 -21.50
N ALA A 20 -0.25 1.34 -21.35
CA ALA A 20 0.44 1.47 -20.07
C ALA A 20 -0.35 2.34 -19.06
N ILE A 21 -0.89 3.47 -19.51
CA ILE A 21 -1.75 4.34 -18.69
C ILE A 21 -3.04 3.62 -18.28
N ARG A 22 -3.64 2.84 -19.17
CA ARG A 22 -4.82 2.00 -18.85
C ARG A 22 -4.49 0.99 -17.75
N GLN A 23 -3.34 0.33 -17.85
CA GLN A 23 -2.85 -0.61 -16.83
C GLN A 23 -2.59 0.10 -15.50
N ALA A 24 -1.97 1.28 -15.54
CA ALA A 24 -1.72 2.12 -14.36
C ALA A 24 -3.01 2.49 -13.61
N LEU A 25 -4.02 2.93 -14.35
CA LEU A 25 -5.33 3.27 -13.80
C LEU A 25 -5.98 2.05 -13.15
N TYR A 26 -5.95 0.89 -13.83
CA TYR A 26 -6.57 -0.33 -13.33
C TYR A 26 -5.89 -0.86 -12.07
N ALA A 27 -4.56 -0.96 -12.07
CA ALA A 27 -3.78 -1.37 -10.90
C ALA A 27 -3.97 -0.41 -9.72
N SER A 28 -3.90 0.90 -9.96
CA SER A 28 -4.11 1.90 -8.90
C SER A 28 -5.53 1.83 -8.31
N LYS A 29 -6.54 1.55 -9.15
CA LYS A 29 -7.91 1.29 -8.70
C LYS A 29 -7.97 0.06 -7.81
N ILE A 30 -7.35 -1.06 -8.19
CA ILE A 30 -7.27 -2.27 -7.36
C ILE A 30 -6.69 -1.94 -5.98
N ILE A 31 -5.56 -1.23 -5.93
CA ILE A 31 -4.93 -0.83 -4.66
C ILE A 31 -5.86 0.03 -3.80
N SER A 32 -6.54 1.02 -4.39
CA SER A 32 -7.47 1.89 -3.66
C SER A 32 -8.60 1.09 -3.02
N TYR A 33 -9.20 0.15 -3.75
CA TYR A 33 -10.23 -0.73 -3.18
C TYR A 33 -9.66 -1.67 -2.12
N ALA A 34 -8.47 -2.25 -2.34
CA ALA A 34 -7.81 -3.09 -1.34
C ALA A 34 -7.59 -2.36 -0.01
N GLN A 35 -7.16 -1.09 -0.07
CA GLN A 35 -7.01 -0.24 1.12
C GLN A 35 -8.37 0.05 1.78
N GLY A 36 -9.40 0.38 1.01
CA GLY A 36 -10.75 0.64 1.52
C GLY A 36 -11.37 -0.57 2.23
N PHE A 37 -11.25 -1.77 1.65
CA PHE A 37 -11.72 -3.00 2.28
C PHE A 37 -10.91 -3.36 3.53
N ARG A 38 -9.59 -3.14 3.52
CA ARG A 38 -8.75 -3.30 4.72
C ARG A 38 -9.18 -2.34 5.84
N LEU A 39 -9.47 -1.08 5.52
CA LEU A 39 -9.97 -0.11 6.48
C LEU A 39 -11.30 -0.57 7.11
N MET A 40 -12.25 -1.04 6.29
CA MET A 40 -13.51 -1.61 6.80
C MET A 40 -13.26 -2.82 7.71
N ARG A 41 -12.26 -3.64 7.40
CA ARG A 41 -11.87 -4.79 8.24
C ARG A 41 -11.30 -4.38 9.59
N GLU A 42 -10.43 -3.38 9.63
CA GLU A 42 -9.92 -2.86 10.91
C GLU A 42 -11.04 -2.20 11.72
N ALA A 43 -11.96 -1.46 11.07
CA ALA A 43 -13.14 -0.93 11.74
C ALA A 43 -14.06 -2.04 12.28
N ALA A 44 -14.24 -3.13 11.54
CA ALA A 44 -15.02 -4.27 12.01
C ALA A 44 -14.43 -4.90 13.28
N LYS A 45 -13.10 -5.02 13.36
CA LYS A 45 -12.39 -5.51 14.55
C LYS A 45 -12.58 -4.55 15.74
N GLU A 46 -12.31 -3.27 15.53
CA GLU A 46 -12.38 -2.24 16.57
C GLU A 46 -13.79 -2.13 17.17
N TYR A 47 -14.80 -2.06 16.31
CA TYR A 47 -16.19 -1.87 16.72
C TYR A 47 -16.97 -3.18 16.88
N LYS A 48 -16.30 -4.34 16.76
CA LYS A 48 -16.89 -5.68 16.86
C LYS A 48 -18.10 -5.88 15.93
N LEU A 49 -18.02 -5.33 14.72
CA LEU A 49 -19.07 -5.45 13.70
C LEU A 49 -18.86 -6.73 12.88
N SER A 50 -19.95 -7.40 12.57
CA SER A 50 -19.95 -8.46 11.55
C SER A 50 -20.29 -7.84 10.20
N LEU A 51 -19.27 -7.63 9.37
CA LEU A 51 -19.43 -7.05 8.03
C LEU A 51 -19.40 -8.14 6.97
N ASN A 52 -20.38 -8.12 6.06
CA ASN A 52 -20.34 -8.92 4.85
C ASN A 52 -19.71 -8.11 3.70
N TYR A 53 -18.42 -8.32 3.45
CA TYR A 53 -17.67 -7.59 2.42
C TYR A 53 -18.17 -7.88 0.99
N GLY A 54 -18.65 -9.08 0.72
CA GLY A 54 -19.23 -9.44 -0.58
C GLY A 54 -20.52 -8.66 -0.87
N ASP A 55 -21.39 -8.53 0.15
CA ASP A 55 -22.63 -7.77 0.03
C ASP A 55 -22.39 -6.26 -0.02
N ILE A 56 -21.38 -5.75 0.70
CA ILE A 56 -20.94 -4.35 0.56
C ILE A 56 -20.54 -4.06 -0.88
N ALA A 57 -19.73 -4.92 -1.50
CA ALA A 57 -19.34 -4.77 -2.90
C ALA A 57 -20.55 -4.82 -3.85
N LEU A 58 -21.52 -5.69 -3.57
CA LEU A 58 -22.76 -5.81 -4.33
C LEU A 58 -23.64 -4.55 -4.21
N MET A 59 -23.78 -4.00 -3.01
CA MET A 59 -24.57 -2.78 -2.78
C MET A 59 -24.01 -1.60 -3.60
N TRP A 60 -22.69 -1.46 -3.67
CA TRP A 60 -22.04 -0.41 -4.47
C TRP A 60 -22.22 -0.56 -5.99
N ARG A 61 -22.78 -1.69 -6.46
CA ARG A 61 -23.07 -1.93 -7.87
C ARG A 61 -24.36 -1.26 -8.34
N GLY A 62 -25.34 -1.10 -7.45
CA GLY A 62 -26.65 -0.55 -7.78
C GLY A 62 -26.81 0.89 -7.28
N GLY A 63 -27.02 1.85 -8.19
CA GLY A 63 -27.34 3.24 -7.83
C GLY A 63 -26.15 4.11 -7.39
N CYS A 64 -25.05 3.54 -6.91
CA CYS A 64 -23.87 4.32 -6.54
C CYS A 64 -23.11 4.88 -7.78
N ILE A 65 -22.38 5.98 -7.56
CA ILE A 65 -21.54 6.62 -8.61
C ILE A 65 -20.38 5.71 -9.01
N ILE A 66 -19.80 4.96 -8.07
CA ILE A 66 -18.63 4.09 -8.29
C ILE A 66 -18.97 2.72 -8.90
N ARG A 67 -20.21 2.52 -9.35
CA ARG A 67 -20.68 1.27 -9.95
C ARG A 67 -19.79 0.85 -11.12
N SER A 68 -19.36 -0.40 -11.14
CA SER A 68 -18.55 -0.95 -12.24
C SER A 68 -18.58 -2.47 -12.23
N GLN A 69 -18.29 -3.09 -13.39
CA GLN A 69 -18.13 -4.55 -13.49
C GLN A 69 -17.08 -5.09 -12.51
N PHE A 70 -16.04 -4.28 -12.23
CA PHE A 70 -15.01 -4.53 -11.23
C PHE A 70 -15.52 -4.91 -9.83
N LEU A 71 -16.69 -4.39 -9.41
CA LEU A 71 -17.28 -4.75 -8.12
C LEU A 71 -17.78 -6.20 -8.08
N ASN A 72 -18.09 -6.80 -9.24
CA ASN A 72 -18.41 -8.22 -9.30
C ASN A 72 -17.19 -9.08 -8.97
N ASP A 73 -16.00 -8.69 -9.43
CA ASP A 73 -14.77 -9.42 -9.15
C ASP A 73 -14.45 -9.39 -7.65
N ILE A 74 -14.67 -8.24 -7.00
CA ILE A 74 -14.56 -8.11 -5.53
C ILE A 74 -15.56 -9.01 -4.81
N LYS A 75 -16.84 -8.98 -5.23
CA LYS A 75 -17.87 -9.86 -4.66
C LYS A 75 -17.47 -11.33 -4.80
N GLN A 76 -16.99 -11.73 -5.97
CA GLN A 76 -16.57 -13.11 -6.23
C GLN A 76 -15.38 -13.51 -5.35
N ALA A 77 -14.40 -12.62 -5.17
CA ALA A 77 -13.27 -12.87 -4.27
C ALA A 77 -13.73 -13.17 -2.84
N TYR A 78 -14.65 -12.36 -2.28
CA TYR A 78 -15.21 -12.60 -0.94
C TYR A 78 -16.21 -13.76 -0.88
N THR A 79 -16.86 -14.11 -1.99
CA THR A 79 -17.71 -15.31 -2.07
C THR A 79 -16.86 -16.57 -2.02
N LYS A 80 -15.69 -16.58 -2.70
CA LYS A 80 -14.72 -17.68 -2.67
C LYS A 80 -14.04 -17.81 -1.32
N ASN A 81 -13.68 -16.69 -0.68
CA ASN A 81 -13.07 -16.64 0.63
C ASN A 81 -13.66 -15.48 1.46
N PRO A 82 -14.67 -15.74 2.32
CA PRO A 82 -15.25 -14.71 3.18
C PRO A 82 -14.25 -14.08 4.15
N ASP A 83 -13.22 -14.81 4.55
CA ASP A 83 -12.21 -14.38 5.52
C ASP A 83 -11.00 -13.69 4.87
N LEU A 84 -11.04 -13.44 3.56
CA LEU A 84 -9.96 -12.80 2.79
C LEU A 84 -9.44 -11.52 3.47
N GLU A 85 -8.18 -11.54 3.88
CA GLU A 85 -7.56 -10.43 4.63
C GLU A 85 -7.33 -9.20 3.77
N ASN A 86 -6.99 -9.41 2.50
CA ASN A 86 -6.69 -8.36 1.56
C ASN A 86 -7.06 -8.82 0.15
N LEU A 87 -7.71 -7.94 -0.62
CA LEU A 87 -8.08 -8.20 -2.01
C LEU A 87 -6.89 -8.62 -2.89
N LEU A 88 -5.69 -8.14 -2.59
CA LEU A 88 -4.47 -8.49 -3.34
C LEU A 88 -4.08 -9.97 -3.23
N LEU A 89 -4.69 -10.73 -2.32
CA LEU A 89 -4.43 -12.16 -2.13
C LEU A 89 -5.41 -13.07 -2.89
N ALA A 90 -6.43 -12.51 -3.56
CA ALA A 90 -7.32 -13.31 -4.39
C ALA A 90 -6.74 -13.49 -5.80
N ASP A 91 -6.86 -14.71 -6.34
CA ASP A 91 -6.23 -15.13 -7.61
C ASP A 91 -6.46 -14.15 -8.77
N PHE A 92 -7.70 -13.70 -8.96
CA PHE A 92 -8.04 -12.73 -10.01
C PHE A 92 -7.23 -11.44 -9.89
N PHE A 93 -7.11 -10.88 -8.68
CA PHE A 93 -6.38 -9.63 -8.47
C PHE A 93 -4.87 -9.84 -8.54
N ILE A 94 -4.36 -11.00 -8.13
CA ILE A 94 -2.95 -11.37 -8.34
C ILE A 94 -2.62 -11.34 -9.84
N ASP A 95 -3.43 -11.98 -10.67
CA ASP A 95 -3.20 -12.05 -12.12
C ASP A 95 -3.39 -10.68 -12.79
N ALA A 96 -4.40 -9.92 -12.39
CA ALA A 96 -4.60 -8.54 -12.84
C ALA A 96 -3.40 -7.64 -12.53
N MET A 97 -2.84 -7.74 -11.32
CA MET A 97 -1.67 -6.96 -10.92
C MET A 97 -0.41 -7.38 -11.69
N LYS A 98 -0.16 -8.69 -11.85
CA LYS A 98 0.96 -9.21 -12.65
C LYS A 98 0.93 -8.68 -14.09
N GLN A 99 -0.25 -8.64 -14.72
CA GLN A 99 -0.41 -8.15 -16.09
C GLN A 99 -0.26 -6.63 -16.20
N ALA A 100 -0.68 -5.88 -15.17
CA ALA A 100 -0.68 -4.42 -15.20
C ALA A 100 0.62 -3.78 -14.71
N GLU A 101 1.44 -4.49 -13.93
CA GLU A 101 2.60 -3.91 -13.23
C GLU A 101 3.56 -3.19 -14.17
N ALA A 102 3.94 -3.81 -15.29
CA ALA A 102 4.93 -3.26 -16.22
C ALA A 102 4.48 -1.90 -16.80
N GLY A 103 3.26 -1.83 -17.36
CA GLY A 103 2.73 -0.57 -17.88
C GLY A 103 2.40 0.44 -16.79
N TRP A 104 2.02 -0.02 -15.60
CA TRP A 104 1.83 0.86 -14.45
C TRP A 104 3.11 1.63 -14.09
N ARG A 105 4.24 0.92 -14.00
CA ARG A 105 5.55 1.54 -13.77
C ARG A 105 5.92 2.49 -14.90
N GLN A 106 5.73 2.09 -16.17
CA GLN A 106 6.02 2.94 -17.33
C GLN A 106 5.24 4.26 -17.29
N ALA A 107 3.94 4.22 -16.96
CA ALA A 107 3.11 5.41 -16.88
C ALA A 107 3.54 6.36 -15.74
N VAL A 108 3.92 5.81 -14.58
CA VAL A 108 4.44 6.62 -13.46
C VAL A 108 5.78 7.26 -13.83
N ILE A 109 6.70 6.49 -14.42
CA ILE A 109 8.00 7.00 -14.89
C ILE A 109 7.80 8.14 -15.90
N LEU A 110 6.92 7.96 -16.89
CA LEU A 110 6.63 9.01 -17.86
C LEU A 110 6.07 10.26 -17.18
N GLY A 111 5.14 10.10 -16.24
CA GLY A 111 4.59 11.20 -15.46
C GLY A 111 5.69 12.00 -14.77
N ILE A 112 6.64 11.32 -14.12
CA ILE A 112 7.80 11.95 -13.48
C ILE A 112 8.68 12.68 -14.50
N GLN A 113 9.05 12.02 -15.59
CA GLN A 113 9.92 12.59 -16.64
C GLN A 113 9.33 13.84 -17.28
N LEU A 114 8.01 13.89 -17.46
CA LEU A 114 7.30 15.03 -18.05
C LEU A 114 6.82 16.07 -17.01
N GLY A 115 7.14 15.88 -15.73
CA GLY A 115 6.66 16.74 -14.65
C GLY A 115 5.12 16.79 -14.55
N ILE A 116 4.45 15.69 -14.86
CA ILE A 116 3.00 15.53 -14.72
C ILE A 116 2.72 14.89 -13.35
N PRO A 117 1.97 15.56 -12.47
CA PRO A 117 1.67 15.01 -11.15
C PRO A 117 0.74 13.80 -11.26
N THR A 118 1.18 12.65 -10.78
CA THR A 118 0.41 11.40 -10.74
C THR A 118 0.31 10.84 -9.31
N PRO A 119 -0.17 11.64 -8.33
CA PRO A 119 -0.10 11.27 -6.91
C PRO A 119 -0.82 9.96 -6.59
N ALA A 120 -1.99 9.71 -7.21
CA ALA A 120 -2.74 8.48 -7.00
C ALA A 120 -2.04 7.24 -7.59
N PHE A 121 -1.37 7.37 -8.73
CA PHE A 121 -0.64 6.23 -9.34
C PHE A 121 0.64 5.92 -8.57
N SER A 122 1.40 6.95 -8.24
CA SER A 122 2.67 6.81 -7.51
C SER A 122 2.46 6.30 -6.08
N SER A 123 1.46 6.82 -5.35
CA SER A 123 1.17 6.35 -3.99
C SER A 123 0.64 4.91 -3.95
N ALA A 124 -0.23 4.55 -4.90
CA ALA A 124 -0.70 3.17 -5.02
C ALA A 124 0.46 2.21 -5.35
N LEU A 125 1.40 2.62 -6.21
CA LEU A 125 2.57 1.82 -6.56
C LEU A 125 3.49 1.64 -5.35
N ALA A 126 3.75 2.72 -4.61
CA ALA A 126 4.52 2.67 -3.38
C ALA A 126 3.87 1.78 -2.32
N TYR A 127 2.53 1.82 -2.18
CA TYR A 127 1.80 0.92 -1.29
C TYR A 127 1.95 -0.55 -1.72
N PHE A 128 1.80 -0.84 -3.02
CA PHE A 128 1.95 -2.20 -3.54
C PHE A 128 3.35 -2.76 -3.30
N ASP A 129 4.38 -1.98 -3.65
CA ASP A 129 5.78 -2.34 -3.42
C ASP A 129 6.07 -2.49 -1.92
N GLY A 130 5.50 -1.63 -1.08
CA GLY A 130 5.59 -1.76 0.37
C GLY A 130 4.94 -3.04 0.90
N TYR A 131 3.73 -3.35 0.44
CA TYR A 131 2.94 -4.49 0.93
C TYR A 131 3.55 -5.85 0.55
N ARG A 132 4.16 -5.97 -0.63
CA ARG A 132 4.78 -7.22 -1.11
C ARG A 132 6.23 -7.41 -0.65
N THR A 133 6.81 -6.43 0.05
CA THR A 133 8.20 -6.48 0.51
C THR A 133 8.24 -7.06 1.92
N GLU A 134 8.87 -8.23 2.08
CA GLU A 134 9.02 -8.90 3.38
C GLU A 134 9.81 -8.04 4.38
N ARG A 135 10.87 -7.36 3.92
CA ARG A 135 11.76 -6.55 4.75
C ARG A 135 11.77 -5.10 4.29
N LEU A 136 11.00 -4.26 4.98
CA LEU A 136 10.98 -2.82 4.76
C LEU A 136 12.11 -2.12 5.55
N PRO A 137 12.57 -0.93 5.11
CA PRO A 137 13.61 -0.16 5.79
C PRO A 137 13.17 0.46 7.14
N ALA A 138 12.05 0.00 7.71
CA ALA A 138 11.55 0.45 9.01
C ALA A 138 12.50 0.08 10.18
N ASN A 139 13.42 -0.86 9.97
CA ASN A 139 14.50 -1.14 10.91
C ASN A 139 15.41 0.08 11.15
N LEU A 140 15.64 0.92 10.12
CA LEU A 140 16.39 2.16 10.29
C LEU A 140 15.64 3.16 11.16
N LEU A 141 14.31 3.26 11.02
CA LEU A 141 13.48 4.10 11.89
C LEU A 141 13.58 3.63 13.35
N GLN A 142 13.54 2.32 13.57
CA GLN A 142 13.72 1.75 14.91
C GLN A 142 15.10 2.05 15.49
N ALA A 143 16.17 1.91 14.69
CA ALA A 143 17.52 2.26 15.10
C ALA A 143 17.66 3.75 15.44
N GLN A 144 17.08 4.65 14.63
CA GLN A 144 17.08 6.09 14.89
C GLN A 144 16.37 6.42 16.21
N ARG A 145 15.16 5.88 16.42
CA ARG A 145 14.40 6.08 17.66
C ARG A 145 15.16 5.61 18.90
N ASP A 146 15.84 4.47 18.79
CA ASP A 146 16.68 3.97 19.89
C ASP A 146 17.92 4.84 20.10
N TYR A 147 18.55 5.31 19.02
CA TYR A 147 19.72 6.19 19.07
C TYR A 147 19.46 7.50 19.83
N PHE A 148 18.45 8.28 19.43
CA PHE A 148 18.24 9.61 20.01
C PHE A 148 17.33 9.61 21.24
N GLY A 149 16.58 8.53 21.48
CA GLY A 149 15.51 8.50 22.48
C GLY A 149 15.48 7.26 23.35
N ALA A 150 16.42 6.32 23.20
CA ALA A 150 16.49 5.07 23.94
C ALA A 150 15.17 4.24 23.92
N HIS A 151 14.42 4.36 22.82
CA HIS A 151 13.09 3.80 22.64
C HIS A 151 13.05 2.29 22.41
N SER A 152 14.22 1.63 22.41
CA SER A 152 14.40 0.21 22.14
C SER A 152 13.89 -0.26 20.76
N TYR A 153 14.25 -1.49 20.41
CA TYR A 153 13.81 -2.16 19.20
C TYR A 153 13.79 -3.68 19.38
N GLU A 154 13.06 -4.38 18.54
CA GLU A 154 13.06 -5.84 18.48
C GLU A 154 14.05 -6.34 17.43
N ARG A 155 14.61 -7.54 17.63
CA ARG A 155 15.54 -8.18 16.70
C ARG A 155 14.90 -9.39 16.02
N THR A 156 15.32 -9.69 14.80
CA THR A 156 14.78 -10.83 14.03
C THR A 156 15.29 -12.18 14.49
N ASP A 157 16.39 -12.22 15.25
CA ASP A 157 16.98 -13.44 15.80
C ASP A 157 16.51 -13.73 17.25
N LYS A 158 15.49 -13.01 17.72
CA LYS A 158 14.96 -13.10 19.08
C LYS A 158 13.43 -13.27 19.06
N PRO A 159 12.84 -13.86 20.11
CA PRO A 159 11.39 -13.92 20.25
C PRO A 159 10.73 -12.55 20.12
N ARG A 160 9.55 -12.53 19.49
CA ARG A 160 8.73 -11.32 19.37
C ARG A 160 8.37 -10.79 20.77
N GLY A 161 8.44 -9.48 20.96
CA GLY A 161 8.21 -8.83 22.26
C GLY A 161 9.45 -8.69 23.13
N GLU A 162 10.61 -9.23 22.74
CA GLU A 162 11.88 -8.89 23.39
C GLU A 162 12.46 -7.59 22.83
N PHE A 163 12.65 -6.60 23.70
CA PHE A 163 13.15 -5.28 23.36
C PHE A 163 14.61 -5.09 23.79
N PHE A 164 15.38 -4.46 22.91
CA PHE A 164 16.81 -4.20 23.09
C PHE A 164 17.07 -2.70 22.98
N HIS A 165 17.91 -2.19 23.87
CA HIS A 165 18.50 -0.85 23.75
C HIS A 165 19.99 -1.02 23.45
N THR A 166 20.52 -0.24 22.51
CA THR A 166 21.95 -0.19 22.20
C THR A 166 22.53 1.15 22.63
N ASP A 167 23.69 1.16 23.29
CA ASP A 167 24.48 2.38 23.43
C ASP A 167 25.18 2.66 22.09
N TRP A 168 24.54 3.45 21.26
CA TRP A 168 25.02 3.77 19.92
C TRP A 168 26.21 4.72 19.89
N THR A 169 26.41 5.50 20.96
CA THR A 169 27.46 6.54 21.02
C THR A 169 28.73 6.07 21.73
N GLY A 170 28.66 4.95 22.46
CA GLY A 170 29.73 4.44 23.32
C GLY A 170 29.99 5.29 24.56
N HIS A 171 29.22 6.37 24.72
CA HIS A 171 29.28 7.31 25.84
C HIS A 171 27.89 7.47 26.49
N GLY A 172 26.89 6.75 25.99
CA GLY A 172 25.53 6.76 26.51
C GLY A 172 25.42 5.89 27.77
N GLY A 173 24.59 6.29 28.72
CA GLY A 173 24.27 5.45 29.87
C GLY A 173 23.43 4.23 29.47
N LYS A 174 23.31 3.24 30.36
CA LYS A 174 22.41 2.08 30.19
C LYS A 174 20.91 2.41 30.31
N THR A 175 20.55 3.70 30.22
CA THR A 175 19.21 4.20 30.50
C THR A 175 18.32 4.00 29.27
N ALA A 176 17.33 3.12 29.37
CA ALA A 176 16.30 2.95 28.34
C ALA A 176 15.03 3.75 28.71
N SER A 177 14.34 4.32 27.71
CA SER A 177 13.00 4.89 27.91
C SER A 177 11.95 3.77 27.90
N SER A 178 12.07 2.84 28.86
CA SER A 178 11.07 1.81 29.06
C SER A 178 9.80 2.43 29.64
N THR A 179 8.64 1.97 29.17
CA THR A 179 7.35 2.25 29.80
C THR A 179 7.41 1.80 31.25
N TYR A 180 7.00 2.65 32.20
CA TYR A 180 6.73 2.19 33.57
C TYR A 180 5.57 1.19 33.50
N THR A 181 5.87 -0.11 33.57
CA THR A 181 4.86 -1.12 33.86
C THR A 181 4.49 -0.96 35.33
N VAL A 182 3.36 -0.30 35.59
CA VAL A 182 2.68 -0.30 36.90
C VAL A 182 1.80 -1.54 36.98
#